data_AF-A0A2I1I320-F1
#
_entry.id   AF-A0A2I1I320-F1
#
_cell.length_a   1.000
_cell.length_b   1.000
_cell.length_c   1.000
_cell.angle_alpha   90.00
_cell.angle_beta   90.00
_cell.angle_gamma   90.00
#
_symmetry.space_group_name_H-M   'P 1'
#
loop_
_entity.id
_entity.type
_entity.pdbx_description
1 polymer ?
#
loop_
_entity_poly.entity_id
_entity_poly.type
_entity_poly.pdbx_seq_one_letter_code
_entity_poly.pdbx_strand_id
1 'polypeptide(L)' 'MALREQTEARLVGFDELAASAQVETLRAIESDLRRALSADAPAGANVPGGHLRVSHEDRSDA' A
#
# COMPACT_ATOMS: atom_id res chain seq x y z
N MET A 1 -14.67 -11.99 -7.30
CA MET A 1 -15.19 -10.72 -6.75
C MET A 1 -14.04 -9.73 -6.72
N ALA A 2 -14.26 -8.52 -7.21
CA ALA A 2 -13.26 -7.44 -7.17
C ALA A 2 -12.98 -7.03 -5.71
N LEU A 3 -11.79 -6.45 -5.44
CA LEU A 3 -11.43 -5.98 -4.09
C LEU A 3 -12.43 -4.94 -3.58
N ARG A 4 -12.88 -4.04 -4.46
CA ARG A 4 -13.92 -3.05 -4.19
C ARG A 4 -15.21 -3.71 -3.68
N GLU A 5 -15.70 -4.72 -4.38
CA GLU A 5 -16.94 -5.43 -4.00
C GLU A 5 -16.79 -6.13 -2.64
N GLN A 6 -15.62 -6.70 -2.35
CA GLN A 6 -15.35 -7.33 -1.06
C GLN A 6 -15.27 -6.30 0.08
N THR A 7 -14.65 -5.15 -0.15
CA THR A 7 -14.61 -4.06 0.83
C THR A 7 -16.01 -3.51 1.09
N GLU A 8 -16.80 -3.29 0.04
CA GLU A 8 -18.19 -2.81 0.16
C GLU A 8 -19.05 -3.79 0.97
N ALA A 9 -18.96 -5.09 0.70
CA ALA A 9 -19.68 -6.11 1.46
C ALA A 9 -19.31 -6.11 2.95
N ARG A 10 -18.05 -5.83 3.30
CA ARG A 10 -17.56 -5.77 4.68
C ARG A 10 -17.96 -4.49 5.41
N LEU A 11 -18.39 -3.47 4.70
CA LEU A 11 -18.83 -2.19 5.27
C LEU A 11 -20.34 -2.11 5.47
N VAL A 12 -21.11 -3.07 4.96
CA VAL A 12 -22.56 -3.16 5.22
C VAL A 12 -22.80 -3.41 6.71
N GLY A 13 -23.55 -2.52 7.38
CA GLY A 13 -23.86 -2.61 8.81
C GLY A 13 -22.64 -2.42 9.73
N PHE A 14 -21.55 -1.86 9.21
CA PHE A 14 -20.31 -1.68 9.97
C PHE A 14 -20.48 -0.79 11.20
N ASP A 15 -21.35 0.21 11.13
CA ASP A 15 -21.66 1.13 12.22
C ASP A 15 -22.38 0.47 13.40
N GLU A 16 -23.01 -0.70 13.17
CA GLU A 16 -23.67 -1.50 14.21
C GLU A 16 -22.70 -2.39 15.00
N LEU A 17 -21.45 -2.57 14.52
CA LEU A 17 -20.44 -3.37 15.19
C LEU A 17 -19.92 -2.68 16.46
N ALA A 18 -19.48 -3.48 17.43
CA ALA A 18 -18.72 -2.97 18.56
C ALA A 18 -17.42 -2.27 18.08
N ALA A 19 -16.99 -1.22 18.78
CA ALA A 19 -15.83 -0.42 18.38
C ALA A 19 -14.55 -1.24 18.17
N SER A 20 -14.33 -2.29 18.97
CA SER A 20 -13.21 -3.22 18.77
C SER A 20 -13.30 -3.97 17.44
N ALA A 21 -14.48 -4.49 17.11
CA ALA A 21 -14.73 -5.19 15.85
C ALA A 21 -14.67 -4.25 14.64
N GLN A 22 -15.08 -2.99 14.78
CA GLN A 22 -14.88 -1.95 13.77
C GLN A 22 -13.39 -1.75 13.47
N VAL A 23 -12.57 -1.59 14.51
CA VAL A 23 -11.11 -1.41 14.37
C VAL A 23 -10.45 -2.61 13.71
N GLU A 24 -10.81 -3.83 14.11
CA GLU A 24 -10.28 -5.06 13.50
C GLU A 24 -10.66 -5.17 12.01
N THR A 25 -11.92 -4.87 11.68
CA THR A 25 -12.42 -4.91 10.31
C THR A 25 -11.70 -3.89 9.43
N LEU A 26 -11.48 -2.66 9.91
CA LEU A 26 -10.73 -1.63 9.18
C LEU A 26 -9.25 -2.02 8.99
N ARG A 27 -8.59 -2.57 10.01
CA ARG A 27 -7.19 -3.05 9.89
C ARG A 27 -7.05 -4.12 8.82
N ALA A 28 -8.01 -5.04 8.74
CA ALA A 28 -7.98 -6.09 7.73
C ALA A 28 -8.23 -5.51 6.33
N ILE A 29 -9.18 -4.58 6.16
CA ILE A 29 -9.40 -3.87 4.88
C ILE A 29 -8.13 -3.12 4.46
N GLU A 30 -7.49 -2.39 5.38
CA GLU A 30 -6.25 -1.66 5.12
C GLU A 30 -5.13 -2.60 4.65
N SER A 31 -4.95 -3.73 5.31
CA SER A 31 -3.97 -4.75 4.93
C SER A 31 -4.22 -5.26 3.50
N ASP A 32 -5.48 -5.54 3.16
CA ASP A 32 -5.85 -6.02 1.82
C ASP A 32 -5.59 -4.96 0.76
N LEU A 33 -5.90 -3.69 1.04
CA LEU A 33 -5.61 -2.56 0.15
C LEU A 33 -4.10 -2.36 -0.05
N ARG A 34 -3.31 -2.39 1.03
CA ARG A 34 -1.84 -2.28 0.94
C ARG A 34 -1.27 -3.39 0.06
N ARG A 35 -1.75 -4.62 0.22
CA ARG A 35 -1.31 -5.77 -0.58
C ARG A 35 -1.67 -5.60 -2.06
N ALA A 36 -2.88 -5.15 -2.37
CA ALA A 36 -3.29 -4.92 -3.75
C ALA A 36 -2.44 -3.83 -4.42
N LEU A 37 -2.27 -2.69 -3.75
CA LEU A 37 -1.42 -1.59 -4.23
C LEU A 37 0.05 -2.02 -4.41
N SER A 38 0.55 -2.90 -3.53
CA SER A 38 1.90 -3.44 -3.63
C SER A 38 2.04 -4.47 -4.76
N ALA A 39 0.99 -5.23 -5.05
CA ALA A 39 0.98 -6.21 -6.15
C ALA A 39 0.91 -5.54 -7.52
N ASP A 40 0.23 -4.40 -7.60
CA ASP A 40 0.13 -3.59 -8.82
C ASP A 40 1.33 -2.64 -9.00
N ALA A 41 2.23 -2.56 -8.01
CA ALA A 41 3.48 -1.81 -8.13
C ALA A 41 4.43 -2.53 -9.08
N PRO A 42 4.95 -1.87 -10.14
CA PRO A 42 5.98 -2.48 -10.97
C PRO A 42 7.18 -2.81 -10.10
N ALA A 43 7.75 -4.01 -10.27
CA ALA A 43 8.83 -4.59 -9.45
C ALA A 43 10.15 -3.78 -9.41
N GLY A 44 10.19 -2.58 -10.02
CA GLY A 44 11.31 -1.65 -10.03
C GLY A 44 10.98 -0.23 -9.56
N ALA A 45 9.77 0.04 -9.05
CA ALA A 45 9.49 1.31 -8.39
C ALA A 45 10.17 1.33 -7.02
N ASN A 46 11.47 1.59 -7.03
CA ASN A 46 12.20 2.05 -5.85
C ASN A 46 11.35 3.13 -5.18
N VAL A 47 10.95 2.86 -3.94
CA VAL A 47 10.36 3.83 -3.03
C VAL A 47 11.22 5.10 -3.11
N PRO A 48 10.66 6.29 -3.40
CA PRO A 48 11.43 7.53 -3.38
C PRO A 48 11.66 7.90 -1.91
N GLY A 49 12.67 7.26 -1.33
CA GLY A 49 13.07 7.36 0.06
C GLY A 49 14.46 6.80 0.23
N GLY A 50 15.46 7.47 -0.35
CA GLY A 50 16.87 7.19 -0.08
C GLY A 50 17.64 6.56 -1.23
N HIS A 51 17.87 7.32 -2.31
CA HIS A 51 19.15 7.27 -3.01
C HIS A 51 19.29 8.51 -3.89
N LEU A 52 19.82 9.61 -3.32
CA LEU A 52 20.62 10.51 -4.14
C LEU A 52 21.87 9.72 -4.53
N ARG A 53 21.80 8.95 -5.63
CA ARG A 53 23.02 8.66 -6.38
C ARG A 53 23.37 9.95 -7.11
N VAL A 54 24.23 10.74 -6.48
CA VAL A 54 25.00 11.76 -7.18
C VAL A 54 25.94 11.01 -8.11
N SER A 55 25.54 10.85 -9.37
CA SER A 55 26.46 10.54 -10.45
C SER A 55 27.05 11.87 -10.94
N HIS A 56 28.31 12.11 -10.62
CA HIS A 56 29.21 12.90 -11.45
C HIS A 56 30.62 12.36 -11.17
N GLU A 57 31.00 11.33 -11.92
CA GLU A 57 31.96 11.46 -13.02
C GLU A 57 33.37 11.69 -12.48
N ASP A 58 34.01 10.54 -12.22
CA ASP A 58 35.46 10.40 -12.30
C ASP A 58 35.91 10.96 -13.65
N ARG A 59 36.56 12.11 -13.63
CA ARG A 59 37.35 12.60 -14.75
C ARG A 59 38.79 12.72 -14.27
N SER A 60 39.44 11.56 -14.23
CA SER A 60 40.89 11.47 -14.32
C SER A 60 41.34 11.83 -15.75
N ASP A 61 42.54 12.43 -15.83
CA ASP A 61 43.38 12.74 -17.01
C ASP A 61 43.08 13.99 -17.86
N ALA A 62 43.85 15.07 -17.61
CA ALA A 62 44.91 15.57 -18.50
C ALA A 62 45.81 16.60 -17.78
#